data_AF-A0A1J3D947-F1
#
_entry.id   AF-A0A1J3D947-F1
#
_cell.length_a   1.000
_cell.length_b   1.000
_cell.length_c   1.000
_cell.angle_alpha   90.00
_cell.angle_beta   90.00
_cell.angle_gamma   90.00
#
_symmetry.space_group_name_H-M   'P 1'
#
loop_
_entity.id
_entity.type
_entity.pdbx_description
1 polymer ?
#
loop_
_entity_poly.entity_id
_entity_poly.type
_entity_poly.pdbx_seq_one_letter_code
_entity_poly.pdbx_strand_id
1 'polypeptide(L)'
;SVIKSCADLSASGIGKGVHCHAVVSGFGLDTYVQAAFVTFYSKCGDTKAARKVFDRMPDKSIVAWNSLISGLEQNGLGEEAIRVFNQMRESGFEPDSA
;
A
#
# COMPACT_ATOMS: atom_id res chain seq x y z
N SER A 1 -10.18 11.14 -4.62
CA SER A 1 -10.51 10.94 -3.19
C SER A 1 -9.49 11.67 -2.33
N VAL A 2 -9.81 11.97 -1.07
CA VAL A 2 -8.92 12.68 -0.13
C VAL A 2 -7.55 12.00 -0.02
N ILE A 3 -7.53 10.66 0.10
CA ILE A 3 -6.28 9.87 0.23
C ILE A 3 -5.40 10.01 -1.03
N LYS A 4 -5.98 10.02 -2.24
CA LYS A 4 -5.23 10.22 -3.49
C LYS A 4 -4.55 11.59 -3.50
N SER A 5 -5.27 12.65 -3.15
CA SER A 5 -4.71 14.00 -3.06
C SER A 5 -3.61 14.10 -2.00
N CYS A 6 -3.77 13.44 -0.84
CA CYS A 6 -2.72 13.39 0.17
C CYS A 6 -1.48 12.62 -0.32
N ALA A 7 -1.67 11.57 -1.13
CA ALA A 7 -0.58 10.79 -1.69
C ALA A 7 0.21 11.57 -2.75
N ASP A 8 -0.49 12.32 -3.62
CA ASP A 8 0.13 13.11 -4.68
C ASP A 8 0.86 14.35 -4.14
N LEU A 9 0.41 14.90 -3.01
CA LEU A 9 1.04 16.04 -2.33
C LEU A 9 2.06 15.62 -1.26
N SER A 10 2.30 14.31 -1.08
CA SER A 10 3.12 13.76 0.01
C SER A 10 2.75 14.33 1.39
N ALA A 11 1.46 14.63 1.61
CA ALA A 11 0.94 15.27 2.81
C ALA A 11 0.80 14.25 3.95
N SER A 12 1.95 13.81 4.48
CA SER A 12 2.06 12.68 5.40
C SER A 12 1.23 12.83 6.68
N GLY A 13 1.14 14.04 7.24
CA GLY A 13 0.38 14.33 8.46
C GLY A 13 -1.13 14.15 8.28
N ILE A 14 -1.70 14.74 7.21
CA ILE A 14 -3.14 14.66 6.93
C ILE A 14 -3.52 13.21 6.61
N GLY A 15 -2.75 12.54 5.74
CA GLY A 15 -3.08 11.16 5.36
C GLY A 15 -2.96 10.16 6.53
N LYS A 16 -2.03 10.36 7.48
CA LYS A 16 -1.99 9.58 8.74
C LYS A 16 -3.24 9.79 9.59
N GLY A 17 -3.72 11.03 9.70
CA GLY A 17 -4.98 11.34 10.40
C GLY A 17 -6.19 10.66 9.74
N VAL A 18 -6.28 10.70 8.41
CA VAL A 18 -7.33 10.04 7.64
C VAL A 18 -7.26 8.51 7.82
N HIS A 19 -6.06 7.93 7.88
CA HIS A 19 -5.88 6.51 8.15
C HIS A 19 -6.36 6.11 9.53
N CYS A 20 -5.97 6.85 10.57
CA CYS A 20 -6.46 6.61 11.93
C CYS A 20 -7.99 6.69 12.00
N HIS A 21 -8.59 7.71 11.38
CA HIS A 21 -10.03 7.85 11.33
C HIS A 21 -10.71 6.67 10.62
N ALA A 22 -10.18 6.23 9.47
CA ALA A 22 -10.72 5.08 8.75
C ALA A 22 -10.71 3.79 9.61
N VAL A 23 -9.62 3.54 10.35
CA VAL A 23 -9.51 2.38 11.25
C VAL A 23 -10.54 2.47 12.38
N VAL A 24 -10.65 3.62 13.04
CA VAL A 24 -11.61 3.83 14.15
C VAL A 24 -13.05 3.73 13.67
N SER A 25 -13.34 4.13 12.43
CA SER A 25 -14.65 4.04 11.81
C SER A 25 -14.99 2.63 11.26
N GLY A 26 -14.15 1.62 11.52
CA GLY A 26 -14.43 0.23 11.16
C GLY A 26 -13.88 -0.22 9.80
N PHE A 27 -13.19 0.65 9.06
CA PHE A 27 -12.59 0.33 7.75
C PHE A 27 -11.16 -0.22 7.85
N GLY A 28 -10.73 -0.65 9.03
CA GLY A 28 -9.39 -1.20 9.26
C GLY A 28 -9.09 -2.49 8.50
N LEU A 29 -10.13 -3.22 8.07
CA LEU A 29 -10.02 -4.47 7.32
C LEU A 29 -10.61 -4.37 5.90
N ASP A 30 -11.15 -3.20 5.53
CA ASP A 30 -11.71 -2.98 4.19
C ASP A 30 -10.56 -2.96 3.17
N THR A 31 -10.55 -3.94 2.27
CA THR A 31 -9.42 -4.17 1.35
C THR A 31 -9.21 -3.03 0.36
N TYR A 32 -10.27 -2.33 -0.03
CA TYR A 32 -10.18 -1.18 -0.92
C TYR A 32 -9.57 0.02 -0.20
N VAL A 33 -10.04 0.29 1.03
CA VAL A 33 -9.51 1.37 1.87
C VAL A 33 -8.05 1.11 2.25
N GLN A 34 -7.71 -0.11 2.66
CA GLN A 34 -6.34 -0.47 3.02
C GLN A 34 -5.40 -0.41 1.80
N ALA A 35 -5.83 -0.86 0.61
CA ALA A 35 -5.04 -0.73 -0.62
C ALA A 35 -4.71 0.75 -0.94
N ALA A 36 -5.66 1.66 -0.76
CA ALA A 36 -5.41 3.09 -0.93
C ALA A 36 -4.37 3.63 0.07
N PHE A 37 -4.34 3.12 1.30
CA PHE A 37 -3.32 3.49 2.29
C PHE A 37 -1.95 2.88 1.99
N VAL A 38 -1.86 1.68 1.39
CA VAL A 38 -0.60 1.14 0.87
C VAL A 38 -0.01 2.10 -0.16
N THR A 39 -0.80 2.49 -1.18
CA THR A 39 -0.36 3.47 -2.20
C THR A 39 0.07 4.79 -1.57
N PHE A 40 -0.71 5.31 -0.61
CA PHE A 40 -0.40 6.56 0.08
C PHE A 40 0.96 6.52 0.80
N TYR A 41 1.19 5.50 1.62
CA TYR A 41 2.44 5.39 2.37
C TYR A 41 3.65 5.12 1.45
N SER A 42 3.47 4.32 0.39
CA SER A 42 4.48 4.12 -0.65
C SER A 42 4.91 5.45 -1.28
N LYS A 43 3.96 6.29 -1.70
CA LYS A 43 4.24 7.62 -2.30
C LYS A 43 4.86 8.61 -1.33
N CYS A 44 4.53 8.52 -0.05
CA CYS A 44 5.13 9.33 1.01
C CYS A 44 6.54 8.84 1.43
N GLY A 45 7.02 7.73 0.87
CA GLY A 45 8.29 7.11 1.24
C GLY A 45 8.31 6.40 2.60
N ASP A 46 7.16 6.27 3.27
CA ASP A 46 7.02 5.53 4.53
C ASP A 46 6.76 4.05 4.21
N THR A 47 7.73 3.39 3.57
CA THR A 47 7.61 2.01 3.07
C THR A 47 7.35 1.00 4.18
N LYS A 48 7.84 1.28 5.40
CA LYS A 48 7.53 0.48 6.60
C LYS A 48 6.04 0.53 6.95
N ALA A 49 5.42 1.71 6.91
CA ALA A 49 3.99 1.83 7.12
C ALA A 49 3.19 1.17 5.99
N ALA A 50 3.61 1.33 4.73
CA ALA A 50 3.00 0.66 3.58
C ALA A 50 2.99 -0.85 3.76
N ARG A 51 4.15 -1.43 4.12
CA ARG A 51 4.30 -2.87 4.40
C ARG A 51 3.41 -3.33 5.54
N LYS A 52 3.37 -2.58 6.65
CA LYS A 52 2.54 -2.91 7.81
C LYS A 52 1.04 -2.91 7.50
N VAL A 53 0.58 -1.96 6.68
CA VAL A 53 -0.82 -1.95 6.21
C VAL A 53 -1.08 -3.18 5.34
N PHE A 54 -0.22 -3.41 4.36
CA PHE A 54 -0.32 -4.54 3.44
C PHE A 54 -0.37 -5.91 4.16
N ASP A 55 0.53 -6.13 5.12
CA ASP A 55 0.60 -7.40 5.86
C ASP A 55 -0.67 -7.66 6.69
N ARG A 56 -1.33 -6.59 7.17
CA ARG A 56 -2.58 -6.65 7.96
C ARG A 56 -3.84 -6.84 7.11
N MET A 57 -3.76 -6.69 5.80
CA MET A 57 -4.92 -6.92 4.91
C MET A 57 -5.30 -8.40 4.94
N PRO A 58 -6.58 -8.74 5.21
CA PRO A 58 -7.05 -10.12 5.20
C PRO A 58 -6.94 -10.71 3.79
N ASP A 59 -7.41 -9.96 2.78
CA ASP A 59 -7.26 -10.29 1.37
C ASP A 59 -6.50 -9.18 0.65
N LYS A 60 -5.39 -9.54 0.01
CA LYS A 60 -4.52 -8.61 -0.71
C LYS A 60 -5.01 -8.51 -2.15
N SER A 61 -5.53 -7.35 -2.54
CA SER A 61 -5.92 -7.08 -3.93
C SER A 61 -4.69 -6.90 -4.82
N ILE A 62 -4.85 -7.13 -6.13
CA ILE A 62 -3.82 -6.87 -7.14
C ILE A 62 -3.25 -5.45 -7.05
N VAL A 63 -4.13 -4.47 -6.77
CA VAL A 63 -3.77 -3.06 -6.58
C VAL A 63 -2.84 -2.88 -5.38
N ALA A 64 -3.08 -3.60 -4.27
CA ALA A 64 -2.25 -3.53 -3.08
C ALA A 64 -0.86 -4.13 -3.33
N TRP A 65 -0.78 -5.26 -4.04
CA TRP A 65 0.50 -5.87 -4.46
C TRP A 65 1.30 -4.91 -5.33
N ASN A 66 0.72 -4.43 -6.42
CA ASN A 66 1.38 -3.52 -7.35
C ASN A 66 1.82 -2.21 -6.64
N SER A 67 0.97 -1.66 -5.77
CA SER A 67 1.30 -0.44 -5.02
C SER A 67 2.46 -0.61 -4.05
N LEU A 68 2.59 -1.78 -3.42
CA LEU A 68 3.73 -2.06 -2.55
C LEU A 68 5.01 -2.29 -3.37
N ILE A 69 4.94 -3.08 -4.44
CA ILE A 69 6.09 -3.39 -5.31
C ILE A 69 6.66 -2.11 -5.93
N SER A 70 5.83 -1.32 -6.62
CA SER A 70 6.26 -0.05 -7.22
C SER A 70 6.69 0.96 -6.16
N GLY A 71 6.06 0.95 -4.99
CA GLY A 71 6.45 1.77 -3.86
C GLY A 71 7.86 1.45 -3.36
N LEU A 72 8.19 0.17 -3.20
CA LEU A 72 9.51 -0.28 -2.78
C LEU A 72 10.57 0.06 -3.83
N GLU A 73 10.29 -0.18 -5.11
CA GLU A 73 11.17 0.17 -6.23
C GLU A 73 11.51 1.68 -6.24
N GLN A 74 10.49 2.54 -6.20
CA GLN A 74 10.65 4.01 -6.24
C GLN A 74 11.41 4.56 -5.01
N ASN A 75 11.43 3.82 -3.91
CA ASN A 75 12.16 4.16 -2.69
C ASN A 75 13.53 3.45 -2.59
N GLY A 76 14.01 2.82 -3.67
CA GLY A 76 15.33 2.19 -3.73
C GLY A 76 15.44 0.84 -3.03
N LEU A 77 14.31 0.20 -2.70
CA LEU A 77 14.23 -1.09 -1.99
C LEU A 77 13.98 -2.26 -2.97
N GLY A 78 14.74 -2.31 -4.05
CA GLY A 78 14.54 -3.27 -5.15
C GLY A 78 14.57 -4.75 -4.72
N GLU A 79 15.46 -5.13 -3.80
CA GLU A 79 15.50 -6.51 -3.28
C GLU A 79 14.22 -6.90 -2.51
N GLU A 80 13.61 -5.95 -1.81
CA GLU A 80 12.34 -6.19 -1.12
C GLU A 80 11.19 -6.24 -2.14
N ALA A 81 11.23 -5.37 -3.16
CA ALA A 81 10.26 -5.40 -4.25
C ALA A 81 10.23 -6.78 -4.96
N ILE A 82 11.39 -7.36 -5.26
CA ILE A 82 11.51 -8.70 -5.85
C ILE A 82 10.95 -9.77 -4.90
N ARG A 83 11.23 -9.68 -3.60
CA ARG A 83 10.68 -10.62 -2.61
C ARG A 83 9.15 -10.56 -2.57
N VAL A 84 8.58 -9.35 -2.56
CA VAL A 84 7.12 -9.15 -2.58
C VAL A 84 6.51 -9.64 -3.89
N PHE A 85 7.17 -9.41 -5.04
CA PHE A 85 6.74 -9.92 -6.33
C PHE A 85 6.70 -11.46 -6.38
N ASN A 86 7.69 -12.13 -5.79
CA ASN A 86 7.66 -13.60 -5.70
C ASN A 86 6.52 -14.09 -4.79
N GLN A 87 6.30 -13.43 -3.65
CA GLN A 87 5.17 -13.74 -2.76
C GLN A 87 3.81 -13.57 -3.46
N MET A 88 3.69 -12.56 -4.33
CA MET A 88 2.50 -12.33 -5.14
C MET A 88 2.22 -13.52 -6.07
N ARG A 89 3.25 -14.01 -6.77
CA ARG A 89 3.15 -15.17 -7.68
C ARG A 89 2.80 -16.45 -6.94
N GLU A 90 3.42 -16.69 -5.79
CA GLU A 90 3.11 -17.84 -4.91
C GLU A 90 1.67 -17.79 -4.39
N SER A 91 1.09 -16.60 -4.24
CA SER A 91 -0.30 -16.39 -3.82
C SER A 91 -1.31 -16.56 -4.97
N GLY A 92 -0.87 -16.96 -6.16
CA GLY A 92 -1.74 -17.21 -7.32
C GLY A 92 -2.17 -15.95 -8.08
N PHE A 93 -1.61 -14.79 -7.76
CA PHE A 93 -1.82 -13.57 -8.54
C PHE A 93 -0.81 -13.49 -9.68
N GLU A 94 -1.29 -13.23 -10.89
CA GLU A 94 -0.42 -12.87 -12.01
C GLU A 94 -0.08 -11.39 -11.94
N PRO A 95 1.20 -11.00 -12.08
CA PRO A 95 1.58 -9.62 -12.28
C PRO A 95 0.87 -9.07 -13.52
N ASP A 96 0.33 -7.85 -13.45
CA ASP A 96 -0.16 -7.19 -14.64
C ASP A 96 0.96 -7.19 -15.69
N SER A 97 0.67 -7.72 -16.88
CA SER A 97 1.59 -7.72 -18.00
C SER A 97 1.90 -6.26 -18.35
N ALA A 98 3.15 -5.86 -18.08
CA ALA A 98 3.68 -4.52 -18.33
C ALA A 98 3.63 -4.13 -19.81
#